data_AF-A0A4Q2LH27-F1
#
_entry.id   AF-A0A4Q2LH27-F1
#
_cell.length_a   1.000
_cell.length_b   1.000
_cell.length_c   1.000
_cell.angle_alpha   90.00
_cell.angle_beta   90.00
_cell.angle_gamma   90.00
#
_symmetry.space_group_name_H-M   'P 1'
#
loop_
_entity.id
_entity.type
_entity.pdbx_description
1 polymer ?
#
loop_
_entity_poly.entity_id
_entity_poly.type
_entity_poly.pdbx_seq_one_letter_code
_entity_poly.pdbx_strand_id
1 'polypeptide(L)'
;MVKIIFTKHAKLRCKQQNINMEILTNELTKIPPGHGKITWKTNNMTRVGLDFKQSNIALVTTVITKQKYMSTIKNKTAKYNKA
;
A
#
# COMPACT_ATOMS: atom_id res chain seq x y z
N MET A 1 9.44 -11.41 -14.66
CA MET A 1 9.80 -10.91 -13.32
C MET A 1 9.13 -9.55 -13.15
N VAL A 2 8.34 -9.34 -12.09
CA VAL A 2 7.55 -8.10 -11.95
C VAL A 2 8.43 -6.97 -11.42
N LYS A 3 8.47 -5.84 -12.15
CA LYS A 3 9.16 -4.62 -11.72
C LYS A 3 8.25 -3.82 -10.79
N ILE A 4 8.63 -3.73 -9.52
CA ILE A 4 7.92 -2.93 -8.51
C ILE A 4 8.48 -1.50 -8.53
N ILE A 5 7.61 -0.50 -8.69
CA ILE A 5 7.99 0.92 -8.69
C ILE A 5 7.20 1.65 -7.61
N PHE A 6 7.90 2.25 -6.64
CA PHE A 6 7.27 3.06 -5.61
C PHE A 6 7.12 4.51 -6.05
N THR A 7 5.90 5.02 -5.98
CA THR A 7 5.65 6.47 -6.12
C THR A 7 6.31 7.26 -4.99
N LYS A 8 6.56 8.56 -5.22
CA LYS A 8 7.09 9.47 -4.20
C LYS A 8 6.26 9.43 -2.91
N HIS A 9 4.93 9.41 -3.04
CA HIS A 9 4.01 9.30 -1.90
C HIS A 9 4.14 7.97 -1.16
N ALA A 10 4.22 6.84 -1.87
CA ALA A 10 4.41 5.53 -1.25
C ALA A 10 5.74 5.46 -0.47
N LYS A 11 6.84 5.94 -1.07
CA LYS A 11 8.16 6.00 -0.38
C LYS A 11 8.10 6.84 0.90
N LEU A 12 7.46 8.01 0.83
CA LEU A 12 7.28 8.87 2.00
C LEU A 12 6.47 8.17 3.10
N ARG A 13 5.39 7.48 2.71
CA ARG A 13 4.54 6.72 3.65
C ARG A 13 5.26 5.54 4.27
N CYS A 14 6.14 4.85 3.53
CA CYS A 14 6.99 3.79 4.09
C CYS A 14 7.92 4.37 5.16
N LYS A 15 8.60 5.49 4.88
CA LYS A 15 9.45 6.18 5.86
C LYS A 15 8.68 6.61 7.11
N GLN A 16 7.52 7.24 6.95
CA GLN A 16 6.68 7.71 8.05
C GLN A 16 6.13 6.60 8.95
N GLN A 17 6.02 5.38 8.43
CA GLN A 17 5.44 4.23 9.12
C GLN A 17 6.50 3.19 9.48
N ASN A 18 7.78 3.53 9.33
CA ASN A 18 8.93 2.66 9.54
C ASN A 18 8.79 1.29 8.84
N ILE A 19 8.28 1.31 7.60
CA ILE A 19 8.10 0.13 6.77
C ILE A 19 9.35 -0.08 5.94
N ASN A 20 9.97 -1.25 6.11
CA ASN A 20 11.10 -1.65 5.28
C ASN A 20 10.64 -1.90 3.83
N MET A 21 11.16 -1.09 2.90
CA MET A 21 10.82 -1.15 1.48
C MET A 21 11.35 -2.40 0.78
N GLU A 22 12.48 -2.96 1.23
CA GLU A 22 13.06 -4.17 0.64
C GLU A 22 12.19 -5.39 0.96
N ILE A 23 11.79 -5.54 2.23
CA ILE A 23 10.85 -6.57 2.66
C ILE A 23 9.53 -6.44 1.90
N LEU A 24 9.02 -5.21 1.80
CA LEU A 24 7.79 -4.93 1.07
C LEU A 24 7.92 -5.31 -0.41
N THR A 25 9.05 -4.99 -1.05
CA THR A 25 9.32 -5.35 -2.45
C THR A 25 9.35 -6.86 -2.63
N ASN A 26 10.02 -7.59 -1.73
CA ASN A 26 10.12 -9.05 -1.75
C ASN A 26 8.77 -9.74 -1.54
N GLU A 27 7.86 -9.14 -0.78
CA GLU A 27 6.48 -9.65 -0.67
C GLU A 27 5.68 -9.33 -1.94
N LEU A 28 5.86 -8.13 -2.49
CA LEU A 28 5.14 -7.69 -3.69
C LEU A 28 5.57 -8.43 -4.95
N THR A 29 6.81 -8.89 -5.05
CA THR A 29 7.30 -9.69 -6.19
C THR A 29 6.72 -11.11 -6.23
N LYS A 30 6.18 -11.61 -5.10
CA LYS A 30 5.45 -12.88 -5.04
C LYS A 30 4.02 -12.78 -5.54
N ILE A 31 3.51 -11.57 -5.76
CA ILE A 31 2.15 -11.35 -6.25
C ILE A 31 2.13 -11.67 -7.74
N PRO A 32 1.18 -12.49 -8.23
CA PRO A 32 1.05 -12.72 -9.65
C PRO A 32 0.77 -11.40 -10.38
N PRO A 33 1.35 -11.20 -11.57
CA PRO A 33 1.05 -10.02 -12.36
C PRO A 33 -0.46 -9.94 -12.62
N GLY A 34 -1.03 -8.78 -12.33
CA GLY A 34 -2.46 -8.50 -12.50
C GLY A 34 -2.70 -7.40 -13.54
N HIS A 35 -3.98 -7.08 -13.75
CA HIS A 35 -4.39 -5.93 -14.53
C HIS A 35 -5.19 -4.96 -13.66
N GLY A 36 -4.85 -3.67 -13.75
CA GLY A 36 -5.57 -2.61 -13.06
C GLY A 36 -5.15 -2.39 -11.60
N LYS A 37 -6.03 -1.74 -10.84
CA LYS A 37 -5.77 -1.31 -9.46
C LYS A 37 -6.23 -2.37 -8.48
N ILE A 38 -5.29 -2.92 -7.70
CA ILE A 38 -5.59 -3.86 -6.63
C ILE A 38 -5.08 -3.34 -5.29
N THR A 39 -5.75 -3.74 -4.21
CA THR A 39 -5.25 -3.51 -2.86
C THR A 39 -4.72 -4.81 -2.30
N TRP A 40 -3.44 -4.85 -1.99
CA TRP A 40 -2.79 -6.00 -1.37
C TRP A 40 -2.65 -5.80 0.13
N LYS A 41 -2.74 -6.89 0.89
CA LYS A 41 -2.49 -6.90 2.33
C LYS A 41 -1.22 -7.72 2.58
N THR A 42 -0.23 -7.08 3.19
CA THR A 42 1.02 -7.73 3.59
C THR A 42 0.87 -8.51 4.89
N ASN A 43 1.85 -9.35 5.20
CA ASN A 43 1.89 -10.10 6.46
C ASN A 43 1.95 -9.17 7.68
N ASN A 44 2.61 -8.02 7.56
CA ASN A 44 2.69 -7.01 8.62
C ASN A 44 1.40 -6.17 8.78
N MET A 45 0.27 -6.66 8.26
CA MET A 45 -1.01 -5.96 8.26
C MET A 45 -0.94 -4.57 7.59
N THR A 46 -0.05 -4.38 6.62
CA THR A 46 0.01 -3.16 5.81
C THR A 46 -0.84 -3.35 4.57
N ARG A 47 -1.69 -2.37 4.27
CA ARG A 47 -2.41 -2.29 3.02
C ARG A 47 -1.58 -1.50 2.01
N VAL A 48 -1.45 -2.07 0.82
CA VAL A 48 -0.65 -1.52 -0.28
C VAL A 48 -1.57 -1.40 -1.49
N GLY A 49 -1.72 -0.20 -2.01
CA GLY A 49 -2.37 0.02 -3.30
C GLY A 49 -1.37 -0.21 -4.42
N LEU A 50 -1.68 -1.16 -5.30
CA LEU A 50 -0.90 -1.48 -6.50
C LEU A 50 -1.71 -1.08 -7.73
N ASP A 51 -1.03 -0.47 -8.69
CA ASP A 51 -1.57 -0.17 -10.01
C ASP A 51 -0.72 -0.90 -11.06
N PHE A 52 -1.28 -1.96 -11.64
CA PHE A 52 -0.62 -2.73 -12.68
C PHE A 52 -0.87 -2.06 -14.03
N LYS A 53 0.16 -1.36 -14.52
CA LYS A 53 0.13 -0.61 -15.79
C LYS A 53 0.33 -1.51 -17.00
N GLN A 54 1.19 -2.52 -16.84
CA GLN A 54 1.56 -3.49 -17.87
C GLN A 54 1.73 -4.85 -17.20
N SER A 55 1.74 -5.93 -17.98
CA SER A 55 1.82 -7.31 -17.49
C SER A 55 3.04 -7.61 -16.59
N ASN A 56 4.04 -6.71 -16.53
CA ASN A 56 5.23 -6.86 -15.70
C ASN A 56 5.59 -5.63 -14.85
N ILE A 57 4.74 -4.59 -14.77
CA ILE A 57 5.03 -3.37 -13.99
C ILE A 57 3.92 -3.12 -12.96
N ALA A 58 4.29 -3.14 -11.69
CA ALA A 58 3.40 -2.80 -10.59
C ALA A 58 3.83 -1.48 -9.93
N LEU A 59 2.95 -0.49 -9.94
CA LEU A 59 3.18 0.81 -9.33
C LEU A 59 2.57 0.83 -7.92
N VAL A 60 3.39 1.06 -6.90
CA VAL A 60 2.91 1.23 -5.52
C VAL A 60 2.44 2.65 -5.33
N THR A 61 1.12 2.83 -5.26
CA THR A 61 0.45 4.13 -5.16
C THR A 61 0.25 4.56 -3.71
N THR A 62 -0.09 3.61 -2.82
CA THR A 62 -0.39 3.91 -1.42
C THR A 62 0.13 2.81 -0.50
N VAL A 63 0.55 3.20 0.71
CA VAL A 63 1.02 2.28 1.75
C VAL A 63 0.50 2.76 3.09
N ILE A 64 -0.31 1.95 3.77
CA ILE A 64 -0.99 2.31 5.02
C ILE A 64 -1.00 1.10 5.97
N THR A 65 -0.47 1.24 7.17
CA THR A 65 -0.55 0.21 8.22
C THR A 65 -2.00 0.06 8.72
N LYS A 66 -2.37 -1.15 9.18
CA LYS A 66 -3.69 -1.40 9.78
C LYS A 66 -4.01 -0.42 10.91
N GLN A 67 -3.03 -0.12 11.78
CA GLN A 67 -3.21 0.86 12.87
C GLN A 67 -3.62 2.23 12.32
N LYS A 68 -2.89 2.75 11.32
CA LYS A 68 -3.19 4.06 10.74
C LYS A 68 -4.51 4.07 9.96
N TYR A 69 -4.85 2.97 9.29
CA TYR A 69 -6.14 2.79 8.63
C TYR A 69 -7.30 2.84 9.64
N MET A 70 -7.21 2.11 10.75
CA MET A 70 -8.23 2.11 11.80
C MET A 70 -8.39 3.48 12.45
N SER A 71 -7.28 4.18 12.75
CA SER A 71 -7.33 5.55 13.26
C SER A 71 -7.97 6.52 12.26
N THR A 72 -7.70 6.36 10.97
CA THR A 72 -8.30 7.20 9.92
C THR A 72 -9.80 6.98 9.80
N ILE A 73 -10.26 5.71 9.85
CA ILE A 73 -11.70 5.40 9.86
C ILE A 73 -12.35 5.98 11.10
N LYS A 74 -11.79 5.73 12.29
CA LYS A 74 -12.32 6.21 13.56
C LYS A 74 -12.50 7.73 13.56
N ASN A 75 -11.51 8.47 13.04
CA ASN A 75 -11.59 9.93 12.89
C ASN A 75 -12.64 10.37 11.86
N LYS A 76 -12.84 9.61 10.78
CA LYS A 76 -13.88 9.88 9.79
C LYS A 76 -15.27 9.71 10.40
N THR A 77 -15.53 8.58 11.07
CA THR A 77 -16.80 8.35 11.80
C THR A 77 -17.04 9.38 12.90
N ALA A 78 -16.00 9.79 13.63
CA ALA A 78 -16.14 10.83 14.66
C ALA A 78 -16.46 12.22 14.07
N LYS A 79 -16.02 12.51 12.85
CA LYS A 79 -16.34 13.76 12.14
C LYS A 79 -17.78 13.78 11.63
N TYR A 80 -18.32 12.63 11.21
CA TYR A 80 -19.71 12.50 10.78
C TYR A 80 -20.70 12.49 11.96
N ASN A 81 -20.34 11.94 13.11
CA ASN A 81 -21.19 11.94 14.31
C ASN A 81 -21.17 13.26 15.10
N LYS A 82 -20.45 14.28 14.63
CA LYS A 82 -20.37 15.62 15.22
C LYS A 82 -21.05 16.70 14.37
N ALA A 83 -21.67 16.31 13.25
CA ALA A 83 -22.52 17.15 12.42
C ALA A 83 -23.98 16.73 12.65
#